data_AF-A0A3M8AMS6-F1
#
_entry.id   AF-A0A3M8AMS6-F1
#
_cell.length_a   1.000
_cell.length_b   1.000
_cell.length_c   1.000
_cell.angle_alpha   90.00
_cell.angle_beta   90.00
_cell.angle_gamma   90.00
#
_symmetry.space_group_name_H-M   'P 1'
#
loop_
_entity.id
_entity.type
_entity.pdbx_description
1 polymer ?
#
loop_
_entity_poly.entity_id
_entity_poly.type
_entity_poly.pdbx_seq_one_letter_code
_entity_poly.pdbx_strand_id
1 'polypeptide(L)'
;MLFAALGIAWGIPYLFIKVAVSELDPAMVVLGRSALAAILLLPLAFFRREVVSVVRRWKPMLAYTLVEIILPWYFLSTAEQRLPSSTAGLLLATVPLAGVAIAFAMGRPERLSRMNWLGIAFGMLGVAALVGLDIAGSDLIAVAQMAVVVVGYALGPAILSRWMSDLPGVGVVAVSLAVTAVVYVPFVLFTGAWPTAVPSTAVIVSVIVLAVVCSALAFLLMVGLIAEIGPVKATTITYVNPAVAIIAGVVVLGERVTIWTIVGFVLVLAGSYLVTRKRQETPAAAGVEAAPAEQTPADQASVERPTAERPTARQSPVGQAAVEQPR
;
A
#
# COMPACT_ATOMS: atom_id res chain seq x y z
N MET A 1 18.32 -1.98 -5.91
CA MET A 1 18.43 -2.97 -4.80
C MET A 1 17.19 -2.98 -3.90
N LEU A 2 16.65 -1.81 -3.50
CA LEU A 2 15.46 -1.73 -2.64
C LEU A 2 14.24 -2.48 -3.19
N PHE A 3 13.97 -2.37 -4.50
CA PHE A 3 12.86 -3.07 -5.16
C PHE A 3 12.92 -4.58 -4.98
N ALA A 4 14.06 -5.21 -5.31
CA ALA A 4 14.21 -6.66 -5.17
C ALA A 4 14.11 -7.11 -3.70
N ALA A 5 14.73 -6.38 -2.77
CA ALA A 5 14.67 -6.69 -1.35
C ALA A 5 13.23 -6.61 -0.81
N LEU A 6 12.47 -5.58 -1.19
CA LEU A 6 11.08 -5.43 -0.77
C LEU A 6 10.19 -6.53 -1.36
N GLY A 7 10.39 -6.87 -2.64
CA GLY A 7 9.58 -7.88 -3.33
C GLY A 7 9.77 -9.27 -2.73
N ILE A 8 11.00 -9.57 -2.29
CA ILE A 8 11.28 -10.78 -1.52
C ILE A 8 10.63 -10.70 -0.14
N ALA A 9 10.87 -9.61 0.61
CA ALA A 9 10.39 -9.46 1.98
C ALA A 9 8.85 -9.51 2.11
N TRP A 10 8.11 -9.05 1.10
CA TRP A 10 6.64 -9.14 1.06
C TRP A 10 6.10 -10.34 0.29
N GLY A 11 6.95 -11.10 -0.39
CA GLY A 11 6.57 -12.34 -1.06
C GLY A 11 6.71 -13.59 -0.19
N ILE A 12 7.67 -13.62 0.73
CA ILE A 12 7.89 -14.74 1.67
C ILE A 12 6.99 -14.83 2.92
N PRO A 13 6.17 -13.84 3.34
CA PRO A 13 5.41 -13.94 4.58
C PRO A 13 4.50 -15.16 4.64
N TYR A 14 3.86 -15.53 3.53
CA TYR A 14 2.95 -16.68 3.46
C TYR A 14 3.64 -18.00 3.82
N LEU A 15 4.91 -18.15 3.44
CA LEU A 15 5.67 -19.32 3.85
C LEU A 15 5.82 -19.39 5.38
N PHE A 16 6.18 -18.26 6.00
CA PHE A 16 6.43 -18.23 7.45
C PHE A 16 5.14 -18.23 8.26
N ILE A 17 4.05 -17.66 7.73
CA ILE A 17 2.72 -17.77 8.35
C ILE A 17 2.29 -19.23 8.35
N LYS A 18 2.39 -19.93 7.21
CA LYS A 18 2.07 -21.36 7.09
C LYS A 18 2.84 -22.23 8.10
N VAL A 19 4.12 -21.95 8.31
CA VAL A 19 4.92 -22.62 9.36
C VAL A 19 4.44 -22.23 10.75
N ALA A 20 4.25 -20.94 11.03
CA ALA A 20 3.87 -20.46 12.36
C ALA A 20 2.52 -21.02 12.83
N VAL A 21 1.51 -21.03 11.95
CA VAL A 21 0.14 -21.49 12.28
C VAL A 21 0.01 -23.02 12.39
N SER A 22 1.10 -23.76 12.20
CA SER A 22 1.13 -25.21 12.42
C SER A 22 1.15 -25.57 13.91
N GLU A 23 1.65 -24.68 14.76
CA GLU A 23 1.72 -24.88 16.22
C GLU A 23 1.12 -23.72 17.03
N LEU A 24 0.95 -22.54 16.41
CA LEU A 24 0.39 -21.36 17.05
C LEU A 24 -1.02 -21.06 16.55
N ASP A 25 -1.86 -20.59 17.47
CA ASP A 25 -3.12 -19.97 17.09
C ASP A 25 -2.88 -18.71 16.23
N PRO A 26 -3.71 -18.44 15.21
CA PRO A 26 -3.61 -17.24 14.37
C PRO A 26 -3.48 -15.94 15.17
N ALA A 27 -4.19 -15.79 16.28
CA ALA A 27 -4.09 -14.60 17.12
C ALA A 27 -2.72 -14.45 17.78
N MET A 28 -2.09 -15.56 18.18
CA MET A 28 -0.75 -15.55 18.75
C MET A 28 0.31 -15.21 17.70
N VAL A 29 0.14 -15.68 16.46
CA VAL A 29 1.01 -15.29 15.33
C VAL A 29 0.93 -13.78 15.08
N VAL A 30 -0.29 -13.23 15.05
CA VAL A 30 -0.50 -11.78 14.86
C VAL A 30 0.09 -10.98 16.02
N LEU A 31 -0.15 -11.41 17.27
CA LEU A 31 0.42 -10.78 18.47
C LEU A 31 1.95 -10.78 18.42
N GLY A 32 2.57 -11.94 18.24
CA GLY A 32 4.03 -12.07 18.22
C GLY A 32 4.67 -11.23 17.12
N ARG A 33 4.12 -11.32 15.90
CA ARG A 33 4.60 -10.53 14.74
C ARG A 33 4.50 -9.03 14.99
N SER A 34 3.32 -8.55 15.43
CA SER A 34 3.07 -7.12 15.61
C SER A 34 3.82 -6.54 16.80
N ALA A 35 3.88 -7.26 17.92
CA ALA A 35 4.61 -6.82 19.12
C ALA A 35 6.11 -6.68 18.85
N LEU A 36 6.74 -7.69 18.25
CA LEU A 36 8.17 -7.64 17.90
C LEU A 36 8.46 -6.54 16.88
N ALA A 37 7.64 -6.39 15.84
CA ALA A 37 7.83 -5.32 14.86
C ALA A 37 7.61 -3.93 15.48
N ALA A 38 6.66 -3.78 16.41
CA ALA A 38 6.44 -2.55 17.15
C ALA A 38 7.64 -2.20 18.05
N ILE A 39 8.23 -3.17 18.75
CA ILE A 39 9.44 -2.97 19.56
C ILE A 39 10.59 -2.40 18.71
N LEU A 40 10.69 -2.79 17.43
CA LEU A 40 11.73 -2.30 16.52
C LEU A 40 11.42 -0.92 15.94
N LEU A 41 10.19 -0.67 15.50
CA LEU A 41 9.84 0.56 14.79
C LEU A 41 9.39 1.71 15.70
N LEU A 42 8.78 1.42 16.85
CA LEU A 42 8.24 2.43 17.75
C LEU A 42 9.33 3.34 18.35
N PRO A 43 10.51 2.83 18.79
CA PRO A 43 11.61 3.69 19.23
C PRO A 43 12.09 4.65 18.12
N LEU A 44 12.16 4.17 16.88
CA LEU A 44 12.52 5.00 15.73
C LEU A 44 11.47 6.09 15.48
N ALA A 45 10.19 5.75 15.55
CA ALA A 45 9.09 6.71 15.39
C ALA A 45 9.09 7.77 16.52
N PHE A 46 9.41 7.38 17.75
CA PHE A 46 9.59 8.32 18.87
C PHE A 46 10.77 9.24 18.65
N PHE A 47 11.92 8.70 18.23
CA PHE A 47 13.12 9.48 17.93
C PHE A 47 12.87 10.52 16.83
N ARG A 48 12.08 10.15 15.81
CA ARG A 48 11.66 11.06 14.72
C ARG A 48 10.51 11.99 15.09
N ARG A 49 9.96 11.90 16.31
CA ARG A 49 8.81 12.68 16.80
C ARG A 49 7.54 12.50 15.96
N GLU A 50 7.38 11.33 15.35
CA GLU A 50 6.29 11.01 14.42
C GLU A 50 5.04 10.50 15.17
N VAL A 51 5.18 9.94 16.36
CA VAL A 51 4.09 9.29 17.11
C VAL A 51 2.95 10.25 17.46
N VAL A 52 3.28 11.46 17.93
CA VAL A 52 2.27 12.42 18.44
C VAL A 52 1.30 12.86 17.34
N SER A 53 1.80 13.12 16.12
CA SER A 53 0.95 13.53 15.00
C SER A 53 0.00 12.42 14.56
N VAL A 54 0.47 11.17 14.61
CA VAL A 54 -0.31 9.98 14.29
C VAL A 54 -1.41 9.71 15.32
N VAL A 55 -1.05 9.70 16.60
CA VAL A 55 -2.00 9.44 17.70
C VAL A 55 -3.06 10.55 17.79
N ARG A 56 -2.73 11.80 17.45
CA ARG A 56 -3.71 12.89 17.37
C ARG A 56 -4.83 12.62 16.36
N ARG A 57 -4.57 11.80 15.32
CA ARG A 57 -5.56 11.35 14.33
C ARG A 57 -6.07 9.93 14.64
N TRP A 58 -6.34 9.64 15.91
CA TRP A 58 -6.69 8.29 16.37
C TRP A 58 -7.88 7.64 15.63
N LYS A 59 -8.91 8.39 15.22
CA LYS A 59 -10.09 7.81 14.53
C LYS A 59 -9.74 7.20 13.16
N PRO A 60 -9.21 7.96 12.17
CA PRO A 60 -8.80 7.38 10.90
C PRO A 60 -7.64 6.39 11.06
N MET A 61 -6.75 6.61 12.04
CA MET A 61 -5.67 5.67 12.35
C MET A 61 -6.23 4.32 12.81
N LEU A 62 -7.20 4.30 13.71
CA LEU A 62 -7.83 3.07 14.22
C LEU A 62 -8.60 2.35 13.11
N ALA A 63 -9.35 3.10 12.29
CA ALA A 63 -10.02 2.54 11.12
C ALA A 63 -9.01 1.90 10.15
N TYR A 64 -7.93 2.60 9.82
CA TYR A 64 -6.83 2.07 9.00
C TYR A 64 -6.24 0.80 9.61
N THR A 65 -5.86 0.84 10.89
CA THR A 65 -5.21 -0.30 11.57
C THR A 65 -6.13 -1.50 11.65
N LEU A 66 -7.42 -1.29 11.88
CA LEU A 66 -8.41 -2.36 11.93
C LEU A 66 -8.53 -3.09 10.59
N VAL A 67 -8.68 -2.34 9.49
CA VAL A 67 -8.94 -2.91 8.17
C VAL A 67 -7.68 -3.30 7.41
N GLU A 68 -6.52 -2.74 7.75
CA GLU A 68 -5.23 -3.01 7.08
C GLU A 68 -4.41 -4.05 7.84
N ILE A 69 -4.50 -4.12 9.17
CA ILE A 69 -3.59 -4.95 9.98
C ILE A 69 -4.37 -5.96 10.82
N ILE A 70 -5.21 -5.50 11.75
CA ILE A 70 -5.84 -6.36 12.77
C ILE A 70 -6.67 -7.47 12.10
N LEU A 71 -7.70 -7.11 11.34
CA LEU A 71 -8.56 -8.11 10.70
C LEU A 71 -7.83 -8.89 9.61
N PRO A 72 -7.11 -8.25 8.66
CA PRO A 72 -6.47 -8.99 7.58
C PRO A 72 -5.42 -9.99 8.08
N TRP A 73 -4.60 -9.64 9.07
CA TRP A 73 -3.53 -10.55 9.49
C TRP A 73 -4.08 -11.78 10.20
N TYR A 74 -5.18 -11.65 10.95
CA TYR A 74 -5.84 -12.79 11.57
C TYR A 74 -6.55 -13.66 10.54
N PHE A 75 -7.30 -13.06 9.61
CA PHE A 75 -7.98 -13.83 8.57
C PHE A 75 -6.99 -14.49 7.60
N LEU A 76 -5.88 -13.84 7.28
CA LEU A 76 -4.80 -14.44 6.49
C LEU A 76 -4.19 -15.65 7.22
N SER A 77 -3.84 -15.48 8.50
CA SER A 77 -3.25 -16.55 9.31
C SER A 77 -4.22 -17.73 9.47
N THR A 78 -5.51 -17.46 9.67
CA THR A 78 -6.54 -18.50 9.77
C THR A 78 -6.77 -19.20 8.42
N ALA A 79 -6.81 -18.45 7.32
CA ALA A 79 -6.97 -19.01 5.99
C ALA A 79 -5.79 -19.92 5.63
N GLU A 80 -4.57 -19.55 6.01
CA GLU A 80 -3.37 -20.36 5.78
C GLU A 80 -3.30 -21.64 6.62
N GLN A 81 -4.13 -21.83 7.64
CA GLN A 81 -4.28 -23.16 8.24
C GLN A 81 -4.84 -24.17 7.23
N ARG A 82 -5.66 -23.70 6.29
CA ARG A 82 -6.42 -24.50 5.33
C ARG A 82 -5.89 -24.41 3.90
N LEU A 83 -5.35 -23.25 3.53
CA LEU A 83 -4.83 -22.98 2.20
C LEU A 83 -3.31 -23.22 2.13
N PRO A 84 -2.79 -23.66 0.98
CA PRO A 84 -1.37 -23.55 0.67
C PRO A 84 -0.91 -22.08 0.69
N SER A 85 0.34 -21.85 1.08
CA SER A 85 0.96 -20.52 1.11
C SER A 85 0.99 -19.87 -0.29
N SER A 86 1.25 -20.67 -1.33
CA SER A 86 1.18 -20.22 -2.73
C SER A 86 -0.22 -19.73 -3.13
N THR A 87 -1.27 -20.46 -2.75
CA THR A 87 -2.66 -20.06 -3.01
C THR A 87 -3.03 -18.78 -2.26
N ALA A 88 -2.63 -18.64 -0.99
CA ALA A 88 -2.88 -17.44 -0.20
C ALA A 88 -2.22 -16.20 -0.85
N GLY A 89 -0.95 -16.30 -1.24
CA GLY A 89 -0.24 -15.21 -1.92
C GLY A 89 -0.85 -14.85 -3.28
N LEU A 90 -1.39 -15.83 -4.00
CA LEU A 90 -2.08 -15.62 -5.27
C LEU A 90 -3.42 -14.91 -5.12
N LEU A 91 -4.21 -15.28 -4.11
CA LEU A 91 -5.47 -14.59 -3.82
C LEU A 91 -5.21 -13.11 -3.46
N LEU A 92 -4.13 -12.81 -2.73
CA LEU A 92 -3.74 -11.41 -2.44
C LEU A 92 -3.35 -10.61 -3.67
N ALA A 93 -2.91 -11.27 -4.75
CA ALA A 93 -2.61 -10.56 -6.00
C ALA A 93 -3.86 -9.87 -6.59
N THR A 94 -5.07 -10.20 -6.11
CA THR A 94 -6.33 -9.56 -6.53
C THR A 94 -6.66 -8.24 -5.81
N VAL A 95 -5.86 -7.79 -4.83
CA VAL A 95 -6.03 -6.49 -4.14
C VAL A 95 -6.30 -5.30 -5.09
N PRO A 96 -5.61 -5.15 -6.24
CA PRO A 96 -5.89 -4.06 -7.17
C PRO A 96 -7.33 -4.07 -7.73
N LEU A 97 -7.94 -5.26 -7.89
CA LEU A 97 -9.33 -5.38 -8.36
C LEU A 97 -10.30 -4.83 -7.30
N ALA A 98 -10.10 -5.18 -6.03
CA ALA A 98 -10.87 -4.63 -4.93
C ALA A 98 -10.66 -3.11 -4.78
N GLY A 99 -9.43 -2.62 -5.02
CA GLY A 99 -9.11 -1.20 -5.02
C GLY A 99 -9.97 -0.37 -5.98
N VAL A 100 -10.25 -0.90 -7.17
CA VAL A 100 -11.13 -0.23 -8.14
C VAL A 100 -12.58 -0.18 -7.66
N ALA A 101 -13.10 -1.28 -7.11
CA ALA A 101 -14.45 -1.31 -6.55
C ALA A 101 -14.61 -0.31 -5.38
N ILE A 102 -13.62 -0.24 -4.50
CA ILE A 102 -13.59 0.70 -3.37
C ILE A 102 -13.49 2.15 -3.86
N ALA A 103 -12.63 2.44 -4.84
CA ALA A 103 -12.50 3.78 -5.41
C ALA A 103 -13.85 4.28 -5.98
N PHE A 104 -14.57 3.41 -6.69
CA PHE A 104 -15.91 3.69 -7.19
C PHE A 104 -16.90 3.98 -6.04
N ALA A 105 -16.95 3.10 -5.03
CA ALA A 105 -17.84 3.25 -3.88
C ALA A 105 -17.56 4.51 -3.03
N MET A 106 -16.31 4.98 -2.98
CA MET A 106 -15.91 6.19 -2.26
C MET A 106 -16.19 7.50 -3.02
N GLY A 107 -16.91 7.45 -4.14
CA GLY A 107 -17.28 8.63 -4.92
C GLY A 107 -16.12 9.19 -5.76
N ARG A 108 -15.12 8.36 -6.07
CA ARG A 108 -14.07 8.67 -7.05
C ARG A 108 -14.24 7.77 -8.28
N PRO A 109 -15.35 7.90 -9.05
CA PRO A 109 -15.54 7.11 -10.25
C PRO A 109 -14.52 7.55 -11.30
N GLU A 110 -13.36 6.91 -11.33
CA GLU A 110 -12.57 6.86 -12.56
C GLU A 110 -13.42 6.12 -13.60
N ARG A 111 -13.56 6.69 -14.79
CA ARG A 111 -14.30 6.05 -15.88
C ARG A 111 -13.62 4.73 -16.19
N LEU A 112 -14.21 3.62 -15.75
CA LEU A 112 -13.68 2.29 -16.00
C LEU A 112 -13.61 2.07 -17.51
N SER A 113 -12.39 1.97 -18.01
CA SER A 113 -12.16 1.65 -19.41
C SER A 113 -12.59 0.20 -19.68
N ARG A 114 -12.80 -0.14 -20.96
CA ARG A 114 -12.99 -1.54 -21.38
C ARG A 114 -11.87 -2.45 -20.87
N MET A 115 -10.66 -1.92 -20.72
CA MET A 115 -9.51 -2.65 -20.22
C MET A 115 -9.61 -2.96 -18.72
N ASN A 116 -10.19 -2.07 -17.92
CA ASN A 116 -10.42 -2.33 -16.49
C ASN A 116 -11.46 -3.44 -16.31
N TRP A 117 -12.53 -3.45 -17.11
CA TRP A 117 -13.53 -4.51 -17.11
C TRP A 117 -12.95 -5.87 -17.52
N LEU A 118 -12.14 -5.91 -18.57
CA LEU A 118 -11.38 -7.12 -18.93
C LEU A 118 -10.49 -7.56 -17.78
N GLY A 119 -9.80 -6.63 -17.12
CA GLY A 119 -8.95 -6.94 -15.99
C GLY A 119 -9.70 -7.57 -14.81
N ILE A 120 -10.89 -7.05 -14.49
CA ILE A 120 -11.78 -7.63 -13.48
C ILE A 120 -12.20 -9.04 -13.89
N ALA A 121 -12.63 -9.25 -15.14
CA ALA A 121 -13.00 -10.57 -15.65
C ALA A 121 -11.84 -11.58 -15.56
N PHE A 122 -10.63 -11.17 -15.99
CA PHE A 122 -9.44 -12.00 -15.91
C PHE A 122 -9.09 -12.38 -14.46
N GLY A 123 -9.12 -11.43 -13.52
CA GLY A 123 -8.83 -11.76 -12.12
C GLY A 123 -9.91 -12.64 -11.49
N MET A 124 -11.18 -12.45 -11.82
CA MET A 124 -12.26 -13.35 -11.37
C MET A 124 -12.09 -14.77 -11.91
N LEU A 125 -11.76 -14.92 -13.19
CA LEU A 125 -11.42 -16.22 -13.79
C LEU A 125 -10.19 -16.84 -13.13
N GLY A 126 -9.18 -16.03 -12.81
CA GLY A 126 -7.99 -16.48 -12.11
C GLY A 126 -8.28 -17.01 -10.71
N VAL A 127 -9.11 -16.31 -9.93
CA VAL A 127 -9.58 -16.79 -8.63
C VAL A 127 -10.37 -18.09 -8.78
N ALA A 128 -11.30 -18.16 -9.75
CA ALA A 128 -12.08 -19.37 -10.01
C ALA A 128 -11.18 -20.57 -10.37
N ALA A 129 -10.12 -20.35 -11.14
CA ALA A 129 -9.13 -21.39 -11.44
C ALA A 129 -8.38 -21.87 -10.18
N LEU A 130 -8.07 -20.97 -9.24
CA LEU A 130 -7.36 -21.33 -8.00
C LEU A 130 -8.23 -22.06 -6.99
N VAL A 131 -9.50 -21.65 -6.86
CA VAL A 131 -10.46 -22.28 -5.93
C VAL A 131 -10.94 -23.62 -6.48
N GLY A 132 -10.91 -23.79 -7.81
CA GLY A 132 -11.49 -24.93 -8.49
C GLY A 132 -13.02 -24.79 -8.62
N LEU A 133 -13.60 -25.49 -9.60
CA LEU A 133 -15.05 -25.52 -9.80
C LEU A 133 -15.77 -26.51 -8.85
N ASP A 134 -15.02 -27.21 -8.00
CA ASP A 134 -15.58 -28.15 -7.03
C ASP A 134 -15.97 -27.42 -5.74
N ILE A 135 -17.16 -26.82 -5.78
CA ILE A 135 -17.77 -26.05 -4.69
C ILE A 135 -18.04 -26.94 -3.46
N ALA A 136 -18.11 -28.27 -3.63
CA ALA A 136 -18.38 -29.21 -2.54
C ALA A 136 -17.13 -29.58 -1.73
N GLY A 137 -15.91 -29.40 -2.28
CA GLY A 137 -14.64 -29.75 -1.62
C GLY A 137 -13.70 -28.56 -1.37
N SER A 138 -14.03 -27.36 -1.84
CA SER A 138 -13.23 -26.15 -1.63
C SER A 138 -13.44 -25.59 -0.21
N ASP A 139 -12.36 -25.17 0.44
CA ASP A 139 -12.42 -24.50 1.76
C ASP A 139 -12.92 -23.05 1.57
N LEU A 140 -14.21 -22.93 1.23
CA LEU A 140 -14.87 -21.67 0.88
C LEU A 140 -14.81 -20.67 2.04
N ILE A 141 -14.69 -21.16 3.28
CA ILE A 141 -14.45 -20.33 4.45
C ILE A 141 -13.09 -19.65 4.33
N ALA A 142 -12.03 -20.39 4.04
CA ALA A 142 -10.70 -19.81 3.87
C ALA A 142 -10.66 -18.82 2.70
N VAL A 143 -11.35 -19.11 1.59
CA VAL A 143 -11.48 -18.17 0.47
C VAL A 143 -12.22 -16.89 0.87
N ALA A 144 -13.32 -17.01 1.63
CA ALA A 144 -14.05 -15.86 2.15
C ALA A 144 -13.20 -15.02 3.13
N GLN A 145 -12.39 -15.67 3.97
CA GLN A 145 -11.41 -14.99 4.83
C GLN A 145 -10.39 -14.20 3.98
N MET A 146 -9.87 -14.81 2.91
CA MET A 146 -8.96 -14.12 1.98
C MET A 146 -9.63 -12.95 1.26
N ALA A 147 -10.93 -13.03 0.94
CA ALA A 147 -11.67 -11.89 0.40
C ALA A 147 -11.72 -10.72 1.38
N VAL A 148 -11.89 -10.98 2.69
CA VAL A 148 -11.79 -9.94 3.73
C VAL A 148 -10.40 -9.31 3.77
N VAL A 149 -9.34 -10.13 3.66
CA VAL A 149 -7.95 -9.64 3.59
C VAL A 149 -7.75 -8.72 2.38
N VAL A 150 -8.22 -9.15 1.20
CA VAL A 150 -8.11 -8.42 -0.06
C VAL A 150 -8.83 -7.07 0.00
N VAL A 151 -10.05 -7.05 0.54
CA VAL A 151 -10.82 -5.81 0.73
C VAL A 151 -10.15 -4.90 1.75
N GLY A 152 -9.65 -5.47 2.85
CA GLY A 152 -8.92 -4.74 3.88
C GLY A 152 -7.70 -4.02 3.32
N TYR A 153 -6.83 -4.75 2.61
CA TYR A 153 -5.61 -4.24 1.97
C TYR A 153 -5.87 -3.23 0.84
N ALA A 154 -7.07 -3.21 0.28
CA ALA A 154 -7.49 -2.19 -0.65
C ALA A 154 -8.08 -0.94 0.04
N LEU A 155 -8.80 -1.14 1.15
CA LEU A 155 -9.44 -0.07 1.91
C LEU A 155 -8.44 0.71 2.77
N GLY A 156 -7.44 0.05 3.36
CA GLY A 156 -6.43 0.69 4.20
C GLY A 156 -5.70 1.83 3.49
N PRO A 157 -5.07 1.61 2.32
CA PRO A 157 -4.44 2.68 1.54
C PRO A 157 -5.42 3.79 1.14
N ALA A 158 -6.70 3.46 0.88
CA ALA A 158 -7.73 4.45 0.59
C ALA A 158 -8.05 5.34 1.80
N ILE A 159 -8.15 4.76 3.00
CA ILE A 159 -8.30 5.50 4.27
C ILE A 159 -7.06 6.39 4.50
N LEU A 160 -5.87 5.81 4.39
CA LEU A 160 -4.60 6.50 4.58
C LEU A 160 -4.49 7.70 3.63
N SER A 161 -4.75 7.50 2.34
CA SER A 161 -4.71 8.56 1.31
C SER A 161 -5.72 9.68 1.56
N ARG A 162 -6.92 9.34 2.05
CA ARG A 162 -8.02 10.31 2.23
C ARG A 162 -7.88 11.15 3.49
N TRP A 163 -7.40 10.58 4.60
CA TRP A 163 -7.44 11.25 5.91
C TRP A 163 -6.08 11.42 6.59
N MET A 164 -5.02 10.81 6.06
CA MET A 164 -3.73 10.70 6.72
C MET A 164 -2.53 10.81 5.76
N SER A 165 -2.72 11.38 4.56
CA SER A 165 -1.68 11.49 3.54
C SER A 165 -0.52 12.42 3.92
N ASP A 166 -0.74 13.32 4.87
CA ASP A 166 0.26 14.21 5.45
C ASP A 166 1.08 13.58 6.58
N LEU A 167 0.69 12.38 7.05
CA LEU A 167 1.37 11.72 8.16
C LEU A 167 2.63 10.97 7.71
N PRO A 168 3.65 10.91 8.58
CA PRO A 168 4.87 10.15 8.30
C PRO A 168 4.59 8.64 8.29
N GLY A 169 5.03 7.96 7.22
CA GLY A 169 4.74 6.54 7.02
C GLY A 169 5.30 5.61 8.10
N VAL A 170 6.51 5.89 8.60
CA VAL A 170 7.12 5.08 9.68
C VAL A 170 6.30 5.18 10.96
N GLY A 171 5.91 6.40 11.36
CA GLY A 171 5.04 6.64 12.50
C GLY A 171 3.68 5.95 12.38
N VAL A 172 3.02 6.03 11.22
CA VAL A 172 1.73 5.35 11.00
C VAL A 172 1.87 3.85 11.22
N VAL A 173 2.84 3.20 10.56
CA VAL A 173 3.08 1.76 10.69
C VAL A 173 3.44 1.38 12.12
N ALA A 174 4.37 2.10 12.76
CA ALA A 174 4.83 1.78 14.11
C ALA A 174 3.68 1.84 15.14
N VAL A 175 2.86 2.89 15.08
CA VAL A 175 1.69 3.04 15.96
C VAL A 175 0.64 1.97 15.64
N SER A 176 0.36 1.70 14.36
CA SER A 176 -0.58 0.64 13.98
C SER A 176 -0.15 -0.74 14.48
N LEU A 177 1.14 -1.10 14.39
CA LEU A 177 1.66 -2.37 14.92
C LEU A 177 1.55 -2.43 16.45
N ALA A 178 1.85 -1.33 17.14
CA ALA A 178 1.71 -1.26 18.60
C ALA A 178 0.23 -1.42 19.03
N VAL A 179 -0.69 -0.75 18.33
CA VAL A 179 -2.13 -0.87 18.57
C VAL A 179 -2.62 -2.29 18.30
N THR A 180 -2.20 -2.91 17.19
CA THR A 180 -2.50 -4.31 16.90
C THR A 180 -2.01 -5.23 18.02
N ALA A 181 -0.77 -5.07 18.47
CA ALA A 181 -0.24 -5.87 19.58
C ALA A 181 -1.08 -5.71 20.85
N VAL A 182 -1.41 -4.47 21.24
CA VAL A 182 -2.25 -4.19 22.41
C VAL A 182 -3.64 -4.80 22.28
N VAL A 183 -4.26 -4.78 21.09
CA VAL A 183 -5.58 -5.37 20.82
C VAL A 183 -5.53 -6.90 20.94
N TYR A 184 -4.46 -7.54 20.47
CA TYR A 184 -4.35 -9.00 20.50
C TYR A 184 -3.92 -9.58 21.85
N VAL A 185 -3.32 -8.79 22.76
CA VAL A 185 -3.01 -9.24 24.13
C VAL A 185 -4.25 -9.80 24.85
N PRO A 186 -5.35 -9.05 25.04
CA PRO A 186 -6.53 -9.59 25.72
C PRO A 186 -7.18 -10.72 24.92
N PHE A 187 -7.16 -10.66 23.59
CA PHE A 187 -7.68 -11.74 22.77
C PHE A 187 -6.96 -13.06 23.07
N VAL A 188 -5.62 -13.07 23.05
CA VAL A 188 -4.82 -14.26 23.32
C VAL A 188 -5.02 -14.77 24.75
N LEU A 189 -5.08 -13.86 25.73
CA LEU A 189 -5.28 -14.21 27.14
C LEU A 189 -6.67 -14.81 27.42
N PHE A 190 -7.73 -14.27 26.81
CA PHE A 190 -9.10 -14.69 27.09
C PHE A 190 -9.61 -15.84 26.21
N THR A 191 -9.05 -16.05 25.02
CA THR A 191 -9.44 -17.18 24.15
C THR A 191 -8.63 -18.46 24.41
N GLY A 192 -7.62 -18.40 25.28
CA GLY A 192 -6.71 -19.52 25.51
C GLY A 192 -5.77 -19.80 24.34
N ALA A 193 -5.58 -18.84 23.44
CA ALA A 193 -4.67 -18.93 22.29
C ALA A 193 -3.17 -18.91 22.70
N TRP A 194 -2.87 -18.79 23.98
CA TRP A 194 -1.52 -18.88 24.50
C TRP A 194 -0.98 -20.32 24.33
N PRO A 195 0.27 -20.51 23.83
CA PRO A 195 0.83 -21.84 23.63
C PRO A 195 0.93 -22.63 24.93
N THR A 196 0.40 -23.86 24.95
CA THR A 196 0.48 -24.76 26.12
C THR A 196 1.85 -25.42 26.26
N ALA A 197 2.64 -25.44 25.20
CA ALA A 197 4.01 -25.92 25.14
C ALA A 197 4.90 -24.90 24.42
N VAL A 198 6.21 -25.00 24.62
CA VAL A 198 7.18 -24.20 23.88
C VAL A 198 7.12 -24.60 22.40
N PRO A 199 6.84 -23.65 21.48
CA PRO A 199 6.80 -23.95 20.06
C PRO A 199 8.17 -24.39 19.53
N SER A 200 8.18 -25.10 18.41
CA SER A 200 9.41 -25.53 17.75
C SER A 200 10.27 -24.34 17.32
N THR A 201 11.57 -24.58 17.16
CA THR A 201 12.51 -23.57 16.67
C THR A 201 12.10 -23.00 15.32
N ALA A 202 11.52 -23.83 14.44
CA ALA A 202 11.04 -23.39 13.13
C ALA A 202 9.92 -22.35 13.24
N VAL A 203 8.97 -22.57 14.15
CA VAL A 203 7.85 -21.65 14.43
C VAL A 203 8.35 -20.34 15.05
N ILE A 204 9.24 -20.41 16.04
CA ILE A 204 9.82 -19.23 16.68
C ILE A 204 10.58 -18.38 15.65
N VAL A 205 11.44 -19.01 14.84
CA VAL A 205 12.17 -18.33 13.76
C VAL A 205 11.20 -17.72 12.76
N SER A 206 10.11 -18.41 12.42
CA SER A 206 9.10 -17.89 11.49
C SER A 206 8.44 -16.61 12.00
N VAL A 207 8.05 -16.55 13.28
CA VAL A 207 7.48 -15.34 13.89
C VAL A 207 8.51 -14.20 13.91
N ILE A 208 9.78 -14.49 14.22
CA ILE A 208 10.86 -13.49 14.20
C ILE A 208 11.08 -12.95 12.79
N VAL A 209 11.16 -13.82 11.77
CA VAL A 209 11.32 -13.39 10.37
C VAL A 209 10.11 -12.58 9.90
N LEU A 210 8.90 -12.96 10.29
CA LEU A 210 7.68 -12.20 10.02
C LEU A 210 7.74 -10.79 10.63
N ALA A 211 8.21 -10.66 11.87
CA ALA A 211 8.32 -9.39 12.55
C ALA A 211 9.43 -8.51 11.98
N VAL A 212 10.64 -9.06 11.83
CA VAL A 212 11.85 -8.31 11.47
C VAL A 212 11.89 -8.04 9.97
N VAL A 213 11.85 -9.09 9.15
CA VAL A 213 12.08 -9.00 7.71
C VAL A 213 10.79 -8.56 7.00
N CYS A 214 9.70 -9.29 7.24
CA CYS A 214 8.45 -9.10 6.49
C CYS A 214 7.63 -7.89 6.96
N SER A 215 7.94 -7.32 8.13
CA SER A 215 7.21 -6.17 8.68
C SER A 215 8.15 -4.99 8.88
N ALA A 216 8.99 -4.98 9.92
CA ALA A 216 9.80 -3.81 10.26
C ALA A 216 10.71 -3.35 9.10
N LEU A 217 11.54 -4.24 8.59
CA LEU A 217 12.45 -3.96 7.49
C LEU A 217 11.68 -3.68 6.19
N ALA A 218 10.68 -4.49 5.85
CA ALA A 218 9.89 -4.29 4.64
C ALA A 218 9.22 -2.90 4.58
N PHE A 219 8.66 -2.42 5.69
CA PHE A 219 8.08 -1.07 5.73
C PHE A 219 9.13 0.03 5.58
N LEU A 220 10.33 -0.14 6.15
CA LEU A 220 11.45 0.80 5.93
C LEU A 220 11.92 0.79 4.47
N LEU A 221 12.04 -0.39 3.87
CA LEU A 221 12.38 -0.56 2.45
C LEU A 221 11.32 0.09 1.55
N MET A 222 10.04 -0.06 1.88
CA MET A 222 8.94 0.59 1.16
C MET A 222 9.07 2.12 1.22
N VAL A 223 9.29 2.70 2.40
CA VAL A 223 9.47 4.16 2.53
C VAL A 223 10.66 4.64 1.70
N GLY A 224 11.80 3.93 1.76
CA GLY A 224 12.98 4.25 0.95
C GLY A 224 12.72 4.12 -0.56
N LEU A 225 12.05 3.05 -0.98
CA LEU A 225 11.71 2.82 -2.39
C LEU A 225 10.79 3.91 -2.92
N ILE A 226 9.77 4.29 -2.16
CA ILE A 226 8.85 5.38 -2.53
C ILE A 226 9.61 6.70 -2.66
N ALA A 227 10.57 6.98 -1.78
CA ALA A 227 11.40 8.18 -1.88
C ALA A 227 12.30 8.18 -3.14
N GLU A 228 12.79 7.02 -3.58
CA GLU A 228 13.70 6.90 -4.72
C GLU A 228 12.99 6.91 -6.08
N ILE A 229 11.91 6.13 -6.23
CA ILE A 229 11.24 5.93 -7.54
C ILE A 229 9.81 6.48 -7.59
N GLY A 230 9.32 7.06 -6.49
CA GLY A 230 7.97 7.57 -6.35
C GLY A 230 6.94 6.47 -6.06
N PRO A 231 5.78 6.84 -5.47
CA PRO A 231 4.76 5.89 -5.03
C PRO A 231 4.15 5.09 -6.19
N VAL A 232 3.98 5.70 -7.37
CA VAL A 232 3.38 5.05 -8.54
C VAL A 232 4.25 3.92 -9.10
N LYS A 233 5.57 4.10 -9.16
CA LYS A 233 6.45 3.02 -9.62
C LYS A 233 6.60 1.94 -8.56
N ALA A 234 6.61 2.32 -7.28
CA ALA A 234 6.70 1.38 -6.16
C ALA A 234 5.55 0.35 -6.13
N THR A 235 4.34 0.70 -6.60
CA THR A 235 3.22 -0.26 -6.64
C THR A 235 3.46 -1.45 -7.55
N THR A 236 4.41 -1.40 -8.49
CA THR A 236 4.76 -2.56 -9.34
C THR A 236 5.29 -3.74 -8.55
N ILE A 237 5.68 -3.53 -7.28
CA ILE A 237 6.11 -4.59 -6.38
C ILE A 237 5.03 -5.66 -6.15
N THR A 238 3.76 -5.29 -6.24
CA THR A 238 2.63 -6.21 -6.03
C THR A 238 2.56 -7.31 -7.09
N TYR A 239 3.22 -7.14 -8.24
CA TYR A 239 3.33 -8.18 -9.27
C TYR A 239 4.46 -9.18 -9.00
N VAL A 240 5.43 -8.81 -8.17
CA VAL A 240 6.58 -9.65 -7.82
C VAL A 240 6.24 -10.57 -6.65
N ASN A 241 5.51 -10.06 -5.66
CA ASN A 241 5.18 -10.79 -4.43
C ASN A 241 4.55 -12.17 -4.68
N PRO A 242 3.57 -12.37 -5.59
CA PRO A 242 2.94 -13.66 -5.78
C PRO A 242 3.87 -14.68 -6.44
N ALA A 243 4.78 -14.23 -7.30
CA ALA A 243 5.80 -15.08 -7.89
C ALA A 243 6.78 -15.61 -6.81
N VAL A 244 7.23 -14.72 -5.92
CA VAL A 244 8.07 -15.08 -4.78
C VAL A 244 7.32 -16.04 -3.84
N ALA A 245 6.04 -15.81 -3.57
CA ALA A 245 5.22 -16.68 -2.72
C ALA A 245 5.15 -18.11 -3.27
N ILE A 246 4.90 -18.27 -4.59
CA ILE A 246 4.89 -19.58 -5.25
C ILE A 246 6.27 -20.25 -5.14
N ILE A 247 7.33 -19.53 -5.51
CA ILE A 247 8.69 -20.09 -5.49
C ILE A 247 9.07 -20.54 -4.07
N ALA A 248 8.79 -19.71 -3.07
CA ALA A 248 9.05 -20.01 -1.67
C ALA A 248 8.26 -21.24 -1.19
N GLY A 249 6.95 -21.30 -1.49
CA GLY A 249 6.10 -22.44 -1.14
C GLY A 249 6.56 -23.75 -1.79
N VAL A 250 6.96 -23.73 -3.06
CA VAL A 250 7.46 -24.92 -3.77
C VAL A 250 8.80 -25.37 -3.22
N VAL A 251 9.77 -24.47 -3.15
CA VAL A 251 11.17 -24.82 -2.85
C VAL A 251 11.34 -25.24 -1.40
N VAL A 252 10.64 -24.58 -0.46
CA VAL A 252 10.88 -24.76 0.98
C VAL A 252 9.80 -25.61 1.64
N LEU A 253 8.53 -25.44 1.26
CA LEU A 253 7.43 -26.22 1.84
C LEU A 253 7.06 -27.46 1.01
N GLY A 254 7.66 -27.63 -0.18
CA GLY A 254 7.37 -28.75 -1.07
C GLY A 254 5.94 -28.72 -1.63
N GLU A 255 5.32 -27.53 -1.72
CA GLU A 255 3.96 -27.39 -2.22
C GLU A 255 3.86 -27.84 -3.69
N ARG A 256 2.82 -28.62 -4.00
CA ARG A 256 2.55 -29.08 -5.37
C ARG A 256 1.87 -27.97 -6.16
N VAL A 257 2.56 -27.45 -7.18
CA VAL A 257 1.98 -26.51 -8.15
C VAL A 257 1.17 -27.30 -9.18
N THR A 258 -0.13 -27.03 -9.24
CA THR A 258 -1.00 -27.60 -10.25
C THR A 258 -1.00 -26.72 -11.50
N ILE A 259 -1.48 -27.27 -12.62
CA ILE A 259 -1.71 -26.47 -13.83
C ILE A 259 -2.68 -25.30 -13.56
N TRP A 260 -3.66 -25.51 -12.68
CA TRP A 260 -4.63 -24.50 -12.27
C TRP A 260 -4.00 -23.39 -11.42
N THR A 261 -2.98 -23.71 -10.62
CA THR A 261 -2.17 -22.71 -9.91
C THR A 261 -1.45 -21.78 -10.88
N ILE A 262 -0.86 -22.33 -11.95
CA ILE A 262 -0.17 -21.54 -12.99
C ILE A 262 -1.17 -20.70 -13.80
N VAL A 263 -2.27 -21.31 -14.24
CA VAL A 263 -3.33 -20.60 -14.97
C VAL A 263 -3.91 -19.48 -14.13
N GLY A 264 -4.24 -19.75 -12.86
CA GLY A 264 -4.73 -18.77 -11.91
C GLY A 264 -3.75 -17.62 -11.70
N PHE A 265 -2.47 -17.92 -11.49
CA PHE A 265 -1.40 -16.91 -11.39
C PHE A 265 -1.37 -15.97 -12.59
N VAL A 266 -1.32 -16.52 -13.81
CA VAL A 266 -1.26 -15.73 -15.04
C VAL A 266 -2.50 -14.87 -15.20
N LEU A 267 -3.69 -15.43 -14.96
CA LEU A 267 -4.97 -14.72 -15.07
C LEU A 267 -5.10 -13.60 -14.03
N VAL A 268 -4.73 -13.84 -12.76
CA VAL A 268 -4.78 -12.81 -11.71
C VAL A 268 -3.77 -11.70 -11.96
N LEU A 269 -2.54 -12.03 -12.36
CA LEU A 269 -1.55 -11.00 -12.69
C LEU A 269 -1.96 -10.18 -13.91
N ALA A 270 -2.42 -10.83 -14.98
CA ALA A 270 -2.93 -10.14 -16.16
C ALA A 270 -4.11 -9.24 -15.78
N GLY A 271 -5.07 -9.77 -15.01
CA GLY A 271 -6.22 -9.01 -14.54
C GLY A 271 -5.81 -7.76 -13.76
N SER A 272 -4.95 -7.93 -12.77
CA SER A 272 -4.45 -6.84 -11.92
C SER A 272 -3.66 -5.79 -12.69
N TYR A 273 -2.85 -6.22 -13.65
CA TYR A 273 -2.13 -5.34 -14.55
C TYR A 273 -3.08 -4.51 -15.42
N LEU A 274 -4.08 -5.14 -16.04
CA LEU A 274 -5.06 -4.44 -16.88
C LEU A 274 -5.91 -3.45 -16.07
N VAL A 275 -6.24 -3.79 -14.81
CA VAL A 275 -6.96 -2.90 -13.89
C VAL A 275 -6.13 -1.69 -13.50
N THR A 276 -4.84 -1.87 -13.23
CA THR A 276 -3.95 -0.79 -12.75
C THR A 276 -3.39 0.07 -13.88
N ARG A 277 -3.46 -0.42 -15.12
CA ARG A 277 -3.00 0.32 -16.30
C ARG A 277 -3.86 1.57 -16.49
N LYS A 278 -3.29 2.74 -16.18
CA LYS A 278 -3.92 4.03 -16.51
C LYS A 278 -4.15 4.10 -18.02
N ARG A 279 -5.33 4.57 -18.41
CA ARG A 279 -5.59 5.02 -19.77
C ARG A 279 -4.57 6.12 -20.07
N GLN A 280 -3.59 5.82 -20.93
CA GLN A 280 -2.96 6.88 -21.70
C GLN A 280 -4.08 7.40 -22.59
N GLU A 281 -4.73 8.47 -22.15
CA GLU A 281 -5.48 9.27 -23.10
C GLU A 281 -4.44 9.82 -24.06
N THR A 282 -4.37 9.22 -25.26
CA THR A 282 -3.81 9.89 -26.42
C THR A 282 -4.36 11.31 -26.38
N PRO A 283 -3.53 12.37 -26.38
CA PRO A 283 -4.02 13.72 -26.60
C PRO A 283 -4.83 13.66 -27.88
N ALA A 284 -6.16 13.67 -27.76
CA ALA A 284 -7.02 13.80 -28.91
C ALA A 284 -6.59 15.10 -29.57
N ALA A 285 -6.19 14.97 -30.83
CA ALA A 285 -5.56 15.99 -31.62
C ALA A 285 -6.14 17.38 -31.33
N ALA A 286 -5.27 18.30 -30.94
CA ALA A 286 -5.50 19.71 -31.18
C ALA A 286 -5.80 19.86 -32.68
N GLY A 287 -7.04 20.21 -33.02
CA GLY A 287 -7.42 20.39 -34.42
C GLY A 287 -8.89 20.14 -34.71
N VAL A 288 -9.80 20.87 -34.05
CA VAL A 288 -10.97 21.44 -34.75
C VAL A 288 -11.10 22.88 -34.26
N GLU A 289 -10.33 23.74 -34.93
CA GLU A 289 -10.74 25.05 -35.45
C GLU A 289 -12.01 25.67 -34.83
N ALA A 290 -11.80 26.59 -33.88
CA ALA A 290 -12.72 27.69 -33.64
C ALA A 290 -11.93 28.99 -33.87
N ALA A 291 -12.34 29.70 -34.92
CA ALA A 291 -11.74 30.93 -35.43
C ALA A 291 -11.55 32.02 -34.34
N PRO A 292 -10.51 32.87 -34.45
CA PRO A 292 -10.40 34.07 -33.62
C PRO A 292 -11.48 35.07 -34.04
N ALA A 293 -12.21 35.60 -33.06
CA ALA A 293 -13.10 36.72 -33.23
C ALA A 293 -12.35 37.90 -33.88
N GLU A 294 -12.89 38.33 -35.02
CA GLU A 294 -12.56 39.53 -35.77
C GLU A 294 -12.64 40.75 -34.83
N GLN A 295 -11.50 41.30 -34.43
CA GLN A 295 -11.41 42.65 -33.91
C GLN A 295 -11.04 43.57 -35.07
N THR A 296 -12.03 44.35 -35.53
CA THR A 296 -11.87 45.42 -36.49
C THR A 296 -10.91 46.50 -35.95
N PRO A 297 -9.79 46.83 -36.64
CA PRO A 297 -9.01 48.02 -36.32
C PRO A 297 -9.53 49.19 -37.16
N ALA A 298 -10.17 50.15 -36.50
CA ALA A 298 -10.38 51.47 -37.06
C ALA A 298 -9.12 52.33 -36.84
N ASP A 299 -8.48 52.61 -37.97
CA ASP A 299 -7.89 53.90 -38.34
C ASP A 299 -6.61 54.37 -37.61
N GLN A 300 -5.47 54.16 -38.28
CA GLN A 300 -4.30 55.01 -38.14
C GLN A 300 -4.18 55.87 -39.40
N ALA A 301 -4.36 57.18 -39.24
CA ALA A 301 -3.81 58.17 -40.16
C ALA A 301 -3.19 59.32 -39.36
N SER A 302 -1.86 59.38 -39.43
CA SER A 302 -1.07 60.60 -39.59
C SER A 302 -0.95 61.57 -38.39
N VAL A 303 0.28 61.78 -37.91
CA VAL A 303 1.06 63.03 -38.03
C VAL A 303 2.27 63.01 -37.06
N GLU A 304 3.46 62.99 -37.68
CA GLU A 304 4.74 63.65 -37.34
C GLU A 304 5.33 63.68 -35.90
N ARG A 305 6.58 63.19 -35.79
CA ARG A 305 7.66 63.74 -34.92
C ARG A 305 8.34 64.92 -35.69
N PRO A 306 9.24 65.79 -35.14
CA PRO A 306 10.07 65.66 -33.92
C PRO A 306 10.38 66.98 -33.14
N THR A 307 11.11 66.89 -32.01
CA THR A 307 12.11 67.82 -31.39
C THR A 307 12.08 67.65 -29.85
N ALA A 308 13.09 67.83 -29.00
CA ALA A 308 14.56 67.91 -29.04
C ALA A 308 15.05 67.88 -27.55
N GLU A 309 16.32 67.54 -27.32
CA GLU A 309 17.20 67.96 -26.20
C GLU A 309 16.96 67.59 -24.70
N ARG A 310 17.64 66.51 -24.24
CA ARG A 310 18.82 66.40 -23.33
C ARG A 310 19.06 67.36 -22.10
N PRO A 311 19.98 67.04 -21.14
CA PRO A 311 19.67 66.68 -19.73
C PRO A 311 20.38 67.53 -18.64
N THR A 312 19.96 67.43 -17.37
CA THR A 312 20.76 67.82 -16.17
C THR A 312 20.33 66.91 -15.00
N ALA A 313 21.14 66.07 -14.36
CA ALA A 313 22.40 66.22 -13.60
C ALA A 313 22.21 66.66 -12.14
N ARG A 314 22.70 65.79 -11.22
CA ARG A 314 23.38 66.03 -9.93
C ARG A 314 22.71 65.61 -8.61
N GLN A 315 23.40 64.64 -7.98
CA GLN A 315 24.01 64.66 -6.63
C GLN A 315 23.19 64.26 -5.38
N SER A 316 23.58 63.11 -4.81
CA SER A 316 23.56 62.70 -3.39
C SER A 316 24.54 63.55 -2.53
N PRO A 317 24.88 63.26 -1.25
CA PRO A 317 24.32 62.40 -0.17
C PRO A 317 24.33 63.09 1.25
N VAL A 318 24.13 62.31 2.34
CA VAL A 318 24.67 62.46 3.74
C VAL A 318 23.70 62.88 4.88
N GLY A 319 23.79 62.14 6.01
CA GLY A 319 23.54 62.62 7.40
C GLY A 319 22.72 61.64 8.26
N GLN A 320 23.30 60.59 8.88
CA GLN A 320 23.78 60.53 10.28
C GLN A 320 22.93 61.30 11.31
N ALA A 321 22.38 60.59 12.31
CA ALA A 321 22.81 60.67 13.72
C ALA A 321 21.85 59.93 14.66
N ALA A 322 22.44 59.13 15.55
CA ALA A 322 21.83 58.60 16.77
C ALA A 322 21.75 59.69 17.86
N VAL A 323 20.74 59.63 18.73
CA VAL A 323 20.79 60.24 20.09
C VAL A 323 20.00 59.37 21.08
N GLU A 324 20.61 59.22 22.25
CA GLU A 324 20.26 58.48 23.47
C GLU A 324 19.03 58.98 24.26
N GLN A 325 18.34 58.02 24.92
CA GLN A 325 17.84 57.97 26.33
C GLN A 325 16.98 59.11 26.95
N PRO A 326 16.44 59.00 28.19
CA PRO A 326 15.99 57.83 28.99
C PRO A 326 14.56 57.98 29.58
N ARG A 327 13.94 56.87 30.00
CA ARG A 327 13.37 56.61 31.35
C ARG A 327 12.79 55.21 31.45
#